data_AF-A0A256XGC1-F1
#
_entry.id   AF-A0A256XGC1-F1
#
_cell.length_a   1.000
_cell.length_b   1.000
_cell.length_c   1.000
_cell.angle_alpha   90.00
_cell.angle_beta   90.00
_cell.angle_gamma   90.00
#
_symmetry.space_group_name_H-M   'P 1'
#
loop_
_entity.id
_entity.type
_entity.pdbx_description
1 polymer ?
#
loop_
_entity_poly.entity_id
_entity_poly.type
_entity_poly.pdbx_seq_one_letter_code
_entity_poly.pdbx_strand_id
1 'polypeptide(L)'
;MRAANAFVLLIVYCAAYCVNATDVALVVSFPGNYSYLECVSVPENADGFDLLSKSTLNVVWGYDNTRGHYPLSMLGHECPENGCLLYSIRGAEWIRKLYFDGGVSCSQHYCAVQGDSVSLVYEGEPVLFDYQNICLGVKPEKTKTMLTGKITAPKVSDTPVIASIILIALMFVYFVYRYW
;
A
#
# COMPACT_ATOMS: atom_id res chain seq x y z
N MET A 1 -10.49 0.38 42.57
CA MET A 1 -11.56 0.63 41.58
C MET A 1 -11.24 1.72 40.54
N ARG A 2 -10.41 2.75 40.81
CA ARG A 2 -10.10 3.80 39.79
C ARG A 2 -9.15 3.36 38.65
N ALA A 3 -8.31 2.35 38.87
CA ALA A 3 -7.32 1.86 37.88
C ALA A 3 -7.94 0.98 36.77
N ALA A 4 -9.02 0.25 37.06
CA ALA A 4 -9.70 -0.60 36.08
C ALA A 4 -10.31 0.24 34.94
N ASN A 5 -10.85 1.43 35.26
CA ASN A 5 -11.46 2.32 34.27
C ASN A 5 -10.43 2.92 33.30
N ALA A 6 -9.20 3.18 33.75
CA ALA A 6 -8.12 3.69 32.89
C ALA A 6 -7.61 2.61 31.92
N PHE A 7 -7.55 1.35 32.37
CA PHE A 7 -7.10 0.22 31.55
C PHE A 7 -8.09 -0.13 30.44
N VAL A 8 -9.40 -0.09 30.75
CA VAL A 8 -10.47 -0.30 29.76
C VAL A 8 -10.48 0.82 28.71
N LEU A 9 -10.29 2.08 29.12
CA LEU A 9 -10.21 3.23 28.18
C LEU A 9 -9.02 3.11 27.22
N LEU A 10 -7.87 2.63 27.68
CA LEU A 10 -6.68 2.47 26.86
C LEU A 10 -6.79 1.29 25.87
N ILE A 11 -7.45 0.19 26.26
CA ILE A 11 -7.76 -0.93 25.35
C ILE A 11 -8.78 -0.50 24.29
N VAL A 12 -9.83 0.23 24.67
CA VAL A 12 -10.83 0.75 23.72
C VAL A 12 -10.20 1.77 22.77
N TYR A 13 -9.29 2.62 23.27
CA TYR A 13 -8.52 3.52 22.42
C TYR A 13 -7.63 2.71 21.46
N CYS A 14 -6.84 1.75 21.94
CA CYS A 14 -5.96 0.94 21.10
C CYS A 14 -6.73 0.14 20.02
N ALA A 15 -7.91 -0.40 20.35
CA ALA A 15 -8.78 -1.09 19.40
C ALA A 15 -9.38 -0.16 18.33
N ALA A 16 -9.62 1.13 18.67
CA ALA A 16 -10.09 2.13 17.70
C ALA A 16 -9.01 2.58 16.72
N TYR A 17 -7.72 2.42 17.06
CA TYR A 17 -6.58 2.78 16.21
C TYR A 17 -5.84 1.58 15.61
N CYS A 18 -6.40 0.36 15.71
CA CYS A 18 -6.01 -0.72 14.82
C CYS A 18 -6.52 -0.37 13.40
N VAL A 19 -5.80 0.54 12.73
CA VAL A 19 -5.96 0.74 11.29
C VAL A 19 -5.65 -0.60 10.66
N ASN A 20 -6.67 -1.26 10.11
CA ASN A 20 -6.48 -2.49 9.38
C ASN A 20 -5.58 -2.16 8.19
N ALA A 21 -4.33 -2.60 8.27
CA ALA A 21 -3.42 -2.55 7.15
C ALA A 21 -3.96 -3.52 6.09
N THR A 22 -4.12 -3.03 4.87
CA THR A 22 -4.43 -3.80 3.69
C THR A 22 -3.17 -3.99 2.87
N ASP A 23 -2.94 -5.22 2.41
CA ASP A 23 -1.85 -5.51 1.50
C ASP A 23 -2.31 -5.39 0.04
N VAL A 24 -1.53 -4.65 -0.74
CA VAL A 24 -1.77 -4.37 -2.16
C VAL A 24 -0.56 -4.81 -2.97
N ALA A 25 -0.77 -5.58 -4.03
CA ALA A 25 0.28 -5.96 -4.95
C ALA A 25 0.50 -4.84 -5.98
N LEU A 26 1.63 -4.15 -5.89
CA LEU A 26 2.01 -3.05 -6.78
C LEU A 26 2.99 -3.55 -7.86
N VAL A 27 2.68 -3.25 -9.12
CA VAL A 27 3.59 -3.45 -10.27
C VAL A 27 3.76 -2.17 -11.06
N VAL A 28 4.99 -1.68 -11.17
CA VAL A 28 5.32 -0.55 -12.06
C VAL A 28 6.06 -1.08 -13.29
N SER A 29 5.50 -0.90 -14.48
CA SER A 29 6.11 -1.33 -15.74
C SER A 29 6.84 -0.17 -16.39
N PHE A 30 8.16 -0.27 -16.44
CA PHE A 30 9.05 0.71 -17.05
C PHE A 30 9.25 0.45 -18.54
N PRO A 31 9.65 1.49 -19.31
CA PRO A 31 10.14 1.29 -20.67
C PRO A 31 11.26 0.24 -20.73
N GLY A 32 11.25 -0.62 -21.76
CA GLY A 32 12.29 -1.65 -21.95
C GLY A 32 12.01 -3.00 -21.29
N ASN A 33 10.72 -3.33 -21.03
CA ASN A 33 10.26 -4.58 -20.41
C ASN A 33 10.73 -4.80 -18.97
N TYR A 34 11.21 -3.78 -18.26
CA TYR A 34 11.54 -3.92 -16.85
C TYR A 34 10.32 -3.61 -15.98
N SER A 35 10.08 -4.41 -14.95
CA SER A 35 9.01 -4.21 -13.98
C SER A 35 9.57 -4.12 -12.56
N TYR A 36 9.02 -3.22 -11.77
CA TYR A 36 9.16 -3.19 -10.32
C TYR A 36 7.96 -3.86 -9.69
N LEU A 37 8.18 -4.73 -8.71
CA LEU A 37 7.14 -5.46 -8.02
C LEU A 37 7.33 -5.34 -6.52
N GLU A 38 6.28 -4.98 -5.81
CA GLU A 38 6.28 -4.85 -4.36
C GLU A 38 4.89 -5.18 -3.81
N CYS A 39 4.85 -5.83 -2.65
CA CYS A 39 3.63 -5.87 -1.85
C CYS A 39 3.69 -4.72 -0.86
N VAL A 40 2.70 -3.82 -0.87
CA VAL A 40 2.69 -2.62 -0.04
C VAL A 40 1.55 -2.71 0.95
N SER A 41 1.87 -2.57 2.24
CA SER A 41 0.87 -2.51 3.31
C SER A 41 0.49 -1.06 3.58
N VAL A 42 -0.78 -0.71 3.37
CA VAL A 42 -1.33 0.64 3.57
C VAL A 42 -2.64 0.60 4.35
N PRO A 43 -3.13 1.71 4.94
CA PRO A 43 -4.47 1.78 5.51
C PRO A 43 -5.56 1.40 4.49
N GLU A 44 -6.65 0.80 4.96
CA GLU A 44 -7.84 0.61 4.12
C GLU A 44 -8.33 1.94 3.56
N ASN A 45 -8.72 1.96 2.28
CA ASN A 45 -9.09 3.15 1.50
C ASN A 45 -7.95 4.15 1.25
N ALA A 46 -6.69 3.80 1.52
CA ALA A 46 -5.55 4.60 1.07
C ALA A 46 -5.59 4.83 -0.45
N ASP A 47 -5.29 6.04 -0.88
CA ASP A 47 -5.36 6.42 -2.28
C ASP A 47 -4.08 6.02 -3.06
N GLY A 48 -4.03 6.38 -4.35
CA GLY A 48 -2.87 6.06 -5.19
C GLY A 48 -1.59 6.78 -4.76
N PHE A 49 -1.71 7.98 -4.17
CA PHE A 49 -0.55 8.72 -3.66
C PHE A 49 -0.02 8.09 -2.38
N ASP A 50 -0.91 7.72 -1.45
CA ASP A 50 -0.55 7.02 -0.22
C ASP A 50 0.10 5.66 -0.51
N LEU A 51 -0.46 4.89 -1.46
CA LEU A 51 0.10 3.61 -1.90
C LEU A 51 1.55 3.75 -2.37
N LEU A 52 1.80 4.66 -3.31
CA LEU A 52 3.12 4.87 -3.87
C LEU A 52 4.09 5.51 -2.87
N SER A 53 3.60 6.39 -1.99
CA SER A 53 4.42 6.99 -0.93
C SER A 53 4.85 6.00 0.16
N LYS A 54 4.11 4.89 0.32
CA LYS A 54 4.48 3.79 1.21
C LYS A 54 5.34 2.72 0.56
N SER A 55 5.40 2.70 -0.77
CA SER A 55 6.29 1.82 -1.52
C SER A 55 7.76 2.20 -1.29
N THR A 56 8.69 1.29 -1.60
CA THR A 56 10.13 1.60 -1.60
C THR A 56 10.60 2.25 -2.92
N LEU A 57 9.66 2.57 -3.82
CA LEU A 57 9.92 3.25 -5.07
C LEU A 57 10.27 4.71 -4.83
N ASN A 58 11.36 5.19 -5.43
CA ASN A 58 11.65 6.61 -5.44
C ASN A 58 10.80 7.31 -6.50
N VAL A 59 9.78 8.06 -6.06
CA VAL A 59 8.85 8.81 -6.90
C VAL A 59 9.11 10.31 -6.75
N VAL A 60 9.28 10.99 -7.87
CA VAL A 60 9.23 12.46 -7.94
C VAL A 60 7.80 12.86 -8.25
N TRP A 61 7.23 13.71 -7.41
CA TRP A 61 5.82 14.09 -7.47
C TRP A 61 5.61 15.44 -8.15
N GLY A 62 4.57 15.53 -8.97
CA GLY A 62 3.91 16.75 -9.37
C GLY A 62 2.58 16.89 -8.64
N TYR A 63 1.98 18.07 -8.72
CA TYR A 63 0.67 18.35 -8.14
C TYR A 63 -0.14 19.28 -9.04
N ASP A 64 -1.44 19.00 -9.17
CA ASP A 64 -2.42 19.98 -9.63
C ASP A 64 -3.80 19.73 -9.01
N ASN A 65 -4.69 20.71 -9.17
CA ASN A 65 -6.01 20.69 -8.54
C ASN A 65 -6.96 19.61 -9.08
N THR A 66 -6.72 19.06 -10.28
CA THR A 66 -7.64 18.08 -10.89
C THR A 66 -7.21 16.65 -10.61
N ARG A 67 -5.91 16.37 -10.72
CA ARG A 67 -5.31 15.04 -10.53
C ARG A 67 -4.87 14.77 -9.10
N GLY A 68 -4.67 15.82 -8.32
CA GLY A 68 -3.97 15.74 -7.04
C GLY A 68 -2.46 15.55 -7.27
N HIS A 69 -1.82 14.74 -6.44
CA HIS A 69 -0.44 14.30 -6.62
C HIS A 69 -0.34 13.28 -7.76
N TYR A 70 0.64 13.44 -8.63
CA TYR A 70 0.90 12.46 -9.70
C TYR A 70 2.40 12.25 -9.90
N PRO A 71 2.84 11.05 -10.31
CA PRO A 71 4.24 10.77 -10.54
C PRO A 71 4.73 11.53 -11.79
N LEU A 72 5.77 12.34 -11.64
CA LEU A 72 6.52 12.96 -12.72
C LEU A 72 7.66 12.05 -13.20
N SER A 73 8.32 11.37 -12.27
CA SER A 73 9.31 10.35 -12.61
C SER A 73 9.44 9.31 -11.51
N MET A 74 9.87 8.12 -11.89
CA MET A 74 10.14 7.02 -10.96
C MET A 74 11.45 6.36 -11.32
N LEU A 75 12.34 6.18 -10.36
CA LEU A 75 13.69 5.65 -10.60
C LEU A 75 14.46 6.36 -11.74
N GLY A 76 14.20 7.66 -11.94
CA GLY A 76 14.81 8.46 -13.00
C GLY A 76 14.17 8.33 -14.38
N HIS A 77 13.08 7.57 -14.54
CA HIS A 77 12.30 7.51 -15.78
C HIS A 77 11.13 8.50 -15.73
N GLU A 78 11.12 9.47 -16.64
CA GLU A 78 10.07 10.49 -16.74
C GLU A 78 8.75 9.91 -17.25
N CYS A 79 7.66 10.17 -16.53
CA CYS A 79 6.31 9.86 -16.99
C CYS A 79 5.96 10.74 -18.21
N PRO A 80 5.08 10.27 -19.10
CA PRO A 80 4.57 11.10 -20.20
C PRO A 80 3.89 12.38 -19.68
N GLU A 81 3.67 13.35 -20.56
CA GLU A 81 3.06 14.66 -20.23
C GLU A 81 1.71 14.53 -19.50
N ASN A 82 0.96 13.46 -19.79
CA ASN A 82 -0.33 13.16 -19.16
C ASN A 82 -0.22 12.37 -17.85
N GLY A 83 1.00 12.13 -17.35
CA GLY A 83 1.31 11.29 -16.21
C GLY A 83 1.32 9.80 -16.54
N CYS A 84 1.93 9.01 -15.66
CA CYS A 84 1.83 7.56 -15.73
C CYS A 84 0.40 7.09 -15.40
N LEU A 85 -0.02 5.99 -16.02
CA LEU A 85 -1.38 5.48 -15.92
C LEU A 85 -1.52 4.50 -14.77
N LEU A 86 -2.44 4.78 -13.85
CA LEU A 86 -2.78 3.89 -12.73
C LEU A 86 -3.95 2.98 -13.11
N TYR A 87 -3.77 1.69 -12.88
CA TYR A 87 -4.77 0.66 -13.07
C TYR A 87 -4.92 -0.16 -11.79
N SER A 88 -6.15 -0.55 -11.49
CA SER A 88 -6.46 -1.50 -10.42
C SER A 88 -7.36 -2.59 -10.96
N ILE A 89 -7.14 -3.84 -10.56
CA ILE A 89 -8.02 -4.95 -10.92
C ILE A 89 -8.82 -5.40 -9.70
N ARG A 90 -10.14 -5.52 -9.90
CA ARG A 90 -11.09 -6.14 -8.96
C ARG A 90 -11.94 -7.14 -9.74
N GLY A 91 -11.42 -8.35 -9.91
CA GLY A 91 -12.02 -9.36 -10.77
C GLY A 91 -11.14 -9.66 -11.98
N ALA A 92 -11.70 -9.61 -13.19
CA ALA A 92 -11.02 -10.07 -14.41
C ALA A 92 -10.47 -8.96 -15.32
N GLU A 93 -10.84 -7.70 -15.10
CA GLU A 93 -10.50 -6.58 -15.99
C GLU A 93 -9.78 -5.44 -15.27
N TRP A 94 -8.82 -4.83 -15.96
CA TRP A 94 -8.11 -3.65 -15.48
C TRP A 94 -9.02 -2.42 -15.52
N ILE A 95 -9.16 -1.75 -14.39
CA ILE A 95 -9.88 -0.48 -14.28
C ILE A 95 -8.86 0.64 -14.22
N ARG A 96 -8.84 1.49 -15.25
CA ARG A 96 -8.02 2.71 -15.26
C ARG A 96 -8.56 3.70 -14.23
N LYS A 97 -7.68 4.22 -13.39
CA LYS A 97 -7.96 5.31 -12.44
C LYS A 97 -7.49 6.63 -13.03
N LEU A 98 -8.36 7.63 -12.97
CA LEU A 98 -8.07 8.94 -13.58
C LEU A 98 -7.10 9.74 -12.73
N TYR A 99 -7.22 9.63 -11.41
CA TYR A 99 -6.48 10.40 -10.43
C TYR A 99 -5.87 9.48 -9.38
N PHE A 100 -4.81 9.93 -8.72
CA PHE A 100 -4.16 9.16 -7.65
C PHE A 100 -4.87 9.43 -6.32
N ASP A 101 -4.98 10.70 -5.95
CA ASP A 101 -5.66 11.22 -4.76
C ASP A 101 -6.63 12.37 -5.09
N GLY A 102 -6.61 12.88 -6.32
CA GLY A 102 -7.60 13.83 -6.81
C GLY A 102 -9.01 13.25 -6.89
N GLY A 103 -10.03 14.11 -6.85
CA GLY A 103 -11.44 13.71 -6.90
C GLY A 103 -12.09 13.50 -5.54
N VAL A 104 -13.39 13.23 -5.55
CA VAL A 104 -14.23 13.18 -4.32
C VAL A 104 -14.61 11.76 -3.90
N SER A 105 -14.24 10.74 -4.67
CA SER A 105 -14.65 9.35 -4.43
C SER A 105 -13.74 8.31 -5.11
N CYS A 106 -13.78 7.08 -4.58
CA CYS A 106 -13.07 5.89 -5.09
C CYS A 106 -13.45 5.44 -6.52
N SER A 107 -14.46 6.08 -7.12
CA SER A 107 -14.77 5.92 -8.55
C SER A 107 -13.87 6.76 -9.44
N GLN A 108 -13.28 7.83 -8.91
CA GLN A 108 -12.40 8.76 -9.64
C GLN A 108 -10.91 8.47 -9.38
N HIS A 109 -10.58 8.11 -8.13
CA HIS A 109 -9.24 7.68 -7.74
C HIS A 109 -9.19 6.21 -7.25
N TYR A 110 -7.98 5.73 -7.00
CA TYR A 110 -7.78 4.43 -6.35
C TYR A 110 -8.13 4.52 -4.85
N CYS A 111 -8.65 3.44 -4.28
CA CYS A 111 -8.85 3.28 -2.84
C CYS A 111 -8.49 1.85 -2.48
N ALA A 112 -7.51 1.68 -1.60
CA ALA A 112 -6.94 0.38 -1.28
C ALA A 112 -7.93 -0.55 -0.59
N VAL A 113 -7.96 -1.79 -1.05
CA VAL A 113 -8.71 -2.91 -0.47
C VAL A 113 -7.80 -4.15 -0.43
N GLN A 114 -7.99 -4.99 0.59
CA GLN A 114 -7.17 -6.18 0.80
C GLN A 114 -7.15 -7.08 -0.42
N GLY A 115 -5.94 -7.41 -0.89
CA GLY A 115 -5.77 -8.29 -2.04
C GLY A 115 -5.83 -7.59 -3.39
N ASP A 116 -5.99 -6.26 -3.43
CA ASP A 116 -5.96 -5.52 -4.70
C ASP A 116 -4.63 -5.75 -5.42
N SER A 117 -4.71 -5.83 -6.74
CA SER A 117 -3.56 -5.76 -7.65
C SER A 117 -3.61 -4.43 -8.40
N VAL A 118 -2.54 -3.67 -8.31
CA VAL A 118 -2.42 -2.31 -8.82
C VAL A 118 -1.22 -2.23 -9.72
N SER A 119 -1.43 -1.69 -10.92
CA SER A 119 -0.34 -1.47 -11.86
C SER A 119 -0.22 -0.02 -12.28
N LEU A 120 1.03 0.43 -12.37
CA LEU A 120 1.39 1.70 -12.94
C LEU A 120 2.17 1.46 -14.23
N VAL A 121 1.72 2.05 -15.33
CA VAL A 121 2.35 1.89 -16.64
C VAL A 121 2.62 3.25 -17.27
N TYR A 122 3.71 3.35 -18.03
CA TYR A 122 4.02 4.58 -18.78
C TYR A 122 3.10 4.70 -19.99
N GLU A 123 2.83 3.59 -20.69
CA GLU A 123 1.93 3.54 -21.85
C GLU A 123 1.27 2.15 -21.95
N GLY A 124 0.13 2.08 -22.64
CA GLY A 124 -0.55 0.81 -22.94
C GLY A 124 -1.33 0.23 -21.75
N GLU A 125 -1.64 -1.07 -21.85
CA GLU A 125 -2.32 -1.82 -20.80
C GLU A 125 -1.32 -2.58 -19.92
N PRO A 126 -1.63 -2.77 -18.62
CA PRO A 126 -0.77 -3.54 -17.75
C PRO A 126 -0.72 -5.03 -18.10
N VAL A 127 0.44 -5.63 -17.87
CA VAL A 127 0.59 -7.09 -17.89
C VAL A 127 -0.28 -7.68 -16.77
N LEU A 128 -0.99 -8.76 -17.06
CA LEU A 128 -1.76 -9.47 -16.05
C LEU A 128 -0.83 -10.11 -15.02
N PHE A 129 -1.14 -9.93 -13.74
CA PHE A 129 -0.50 -10.60 -12.62
C PHE A 129 -1.49 -10.86 -11.49
N ASP A 130 -1.06 -11.66 -10.53
CA ASP A 130 -1.86 -12.07 -9.38
C ASP A 130 -1.23 -11.54 -8.09
N TYR A 131 -2.08 -11.01 -7.22
CA TYR A 131 -1.75 -10.63 -5.84
C TYR A 131 -0.97 -11.74 -5.13
N GLN A 132 -1.40 -13.00 -5.27
CA GLN A 132 -0.77 -14.12 -4.56
C GLN A 132 0.70 -14.30 -4.95
N ASN A 133 1.06 -13.98 -6.19
CA ASN A 133 2.44 -14.13 -6.65
C ASN A 133 3.37 -13.10 -6.03
N ILE A 134 2.87 -11.89 -5.78
CA ILE A 134 3.67 -10.76 -5.30
C ILE A 134 3.66 -10.70 -3.77
N CYS A 135 2.48 -10.81 -3.15
CA CYS A 135 2.31 -10.65 -1.72
C CYS A 135 2.49 -11.95 -0.93
N LEU A 136 2.17 -13.11 -1.52
CA LEU A 136 2.27 -14.41 -0.84
C LEU A 136 3.41 -15.29 -1.35
N GLY A 137 4.13 -14.85 -2.39
CA GLY A 137 5.25 -15.60 -2.98
C GLY A 137 4.84 -16.91 -3.64
N VAL A 138 3.56 -17.06 -4.01
CA VAL A 138 3.08 -18.25 -4.75
C VAL A 138 3.68 -18.22 -6.14
N LYS A 139 4.28 -19.33 -6.59
CA LYS A 139 4.86 -19.38 -7.94
C LYS A 139 3.74 -19.42 -8.96
N PRO A 140 3.80 -18.61 -10.03
CA PRO A 140 2.78 -18.66 -11.07
C PRO A 140 2.74 -20.05 -11.72
N GLU A 141 1.54 -20.54 -12.03
CA GLU A 141 1.40 -21.63 -13.00
C GLU A 141 2.00 -21.15 -14.33
N LYS A 142 2.77 -22.03 -14.98
CA LYS A 142 3.84 -21.77 -15.98
C LYS A 142 3.47 -20.98 -17.26
N THR A 143 2.33 -20.31 -17.33
CA THR A 143 1.74 -19.82 -18.59
C THR A 143 1.19 -18.39 -18.58
N LYS A 144 1.37 -17.56 -17.53
CA LYS A 144 0.68 -16.25 -17.53
C LYS A 144 1.45 -14.96 -17.21
N THR A 145 2.71 -14.98 -16.79
CA THR A 145 3.37 -13.71 -16.37
C THR A 145 4.69 -13.49 -17.08
N MET A 146 4.70 -12.46 -17.95
CA MET A 146 5.85 -11.93 -18.68
C MET A 146 6.52 -10.79 -17.90
N LEU A 147 6.33 -10.72 -16.58
CA LEU A 147 6.92 -9.70 -15.72
C LEU A 147 8.41 -10.03 -15.51
N THR A 148 9.27 -9.19 -16.06
CA THR A 148 10.73 -9.25 -15.88
C THR A 148 11.14 -8.15 -14.91
N GLY A 149 11.53 -8.51 -13.68
CA GLY A 149 11.68 -7.49 -12.65
C GLY A 149 12.33 -7.94 -11.35
N LYS A 150 12.79 -6.96 -10.56
CA LYS A 150 13.28 -7.19 -9.19
C LYS A 150 12.09 -7.16 -8.24
N ILE A 151 11.79 -8.29 -7.61
CA ILE A 151 10.83 -8.37 -6.52
C ILE A 151 11.49 -7.75 -5.28
N THR A 152 10.93 -6.66 -4.79
CA THR A 152 11.28 -6.14 -3.47
C THR A 152 10.17 -6.60 -2.53
N ALA A 153 10.44 -7.64 -1.75
CA ALA A 153 9.48 -8.10 -0.76
C ALA A 153 9.25 -6.98 0.28
N PRO A 154 8.02 -6.77 0.78
CA PRO A 154 7.79 -5.83 1.85
C PRO A 154 8.72 -6.13 3.01
N LYS A 155 9.41 -5.10 3.50
CA LYS A 155 9.78 -5.10 4.92
C LYS A 155 8.47 -4.92 5.66
N VAL A 156 7.91 -6.01 6.18
CA VAL A 156 6.92 -5.92 7.25
C VAL A 156 7.58 -5.08 8.33
N SER A 157 7.13 -3.82 8.47
CA SER A 157 7.62 -2.96 9.52
C SER A 157 6.96 -3.46 10.80
N ASP A 158 7.67 -4.32 11.54
CA ASP A 158 7.23 -4.83 12.85
C ASP A 158 7.14 -3.72 13.92
N THR A 159 7.54 -2.50 13.58
CA THR A 159 7.64 -1.35 14.48
C THR A 159 6.36 -1.03 15.28
N PRO A 160 5.14 -1.01 14.70
CA PRO A 160 3.93 -0.72 15.47
C PRO A 160 3.50 -1.89 16.38
N VAL A 161 3.80 -3.14 15.99
CA VAL A 161 3.54 -4.34 16.80
C VAL A 161 4.49 -4.38 18.00
N ILE A 162 5.78 -4.14 17.78
CA ILE A 162 6.80 -4.09 18.83
C ILE A 162 6.53 -2.95 19.81
N ALA A 163 6.18 -1.75 19.32
CA ALA A 163 5.83 -0.61 20.17
C ALA A 163 4.62 -0.92 21.06
N SER A 164 3.59 -1.58 20.50
CA SER A 164 2.41 -2.01 21.25
C SER A 164 2.75 -3.04 22.35
N ILE A 165 3.58 -4.03 22.05
CA ILE A 165 4.02 -5.05 23.03
C ILE A 165 4.84 -4.41 24.15
N ILE A 166 5.77 -3.50 23.82
CA ILE A 166 6.58 -2.78 24.82
C ILE A 166 5.67 -1.94 25.73
N LEU A 167 4.69 -1.23 25.17
CA LEU A 167 3.75 -0.43 25.96
C LEU A 167 2.93 -1.31 26.92
N ILE A 168 2.42 -2.45 26.44
CA ILE A 168 1.68 -3.42 27.26
C ILE A 168 2.56 -3.98 28.38
N ALA A 169 3.82 -4.34 28.08
CA ALA A 169 4.77 -4.85 29.06
C ALA A 169 5.11 -3.81 30.13
N LEU A 170 5.39 -2.56 29.74
CA LEU A 170 5.66 -1.47 30.68
C LEU A 170 4.45 -1.17 31.57
N MET A 171 3.23 -1.23 31.02
CA MET A 171 2.01 -1.08 31.81
C MET A 171 1.81 -2.21 32.81
N PHE A 172 2.12 -3.46 32.43
CA PHE A 172 2.07 -4.61 33.34
C PHE A 172 3.07 -4.47 34.48
N VAL A 173 4.33 -4.10 34.17
CA VAL A 173 5.38 -3.87 35.18
C VAL A 173 4.97 -2.77 36.15
N TYR A 174 4.47 -1.64 35.64
CA TYR A 174 4.00 -0.54 36.48
C TYR A 174 2.83 -0.96 37.39
N PHE A 175 1.88 -1.75 36.87
CA PHE A 175 0.74 -2.22 37.65
C PHE A 175 1.18 -3.16 38.78
N VAL A 176 2.08 -4.11 38.50
CA VAL A 176 2.63 -5.01 39.52
C VAL A 176 3.39 -4.20 40.57
N TYR A 177 4.29 -3.31 40.17
CA TYR A 177 5.09 -2.51 41.11
C TYR A 177 4.26 -1.58 42.01
N ARG A 178 3.11 -1.07 41.52
CA ARG A 178 2.31 -0.07 42.26
C ARG A 178 1.24 -0.68 43.15
N TYR A 179 0.79 -1.90 42.87
CA TYR A 179 -0.38 -2.50 43.51
C TYR A 179 -0.11 -3.87 44.18
N TRP A 180 1.12 -4.38 44.11
CA TRP A 180 1.63 -5.53 44.87
C TRP A 180 2.89 -5.11 45.62
#